data_AF-A0A0J6S2L8-F1
#
_entry.id   AF-A0A0J6S2L8-F1
#
_cell.length_a   1.000
_cell.length_b   1.000
_cell.length_c   1.000
_cell.angle_alpha   90.00
_cell.angle_beta   90.00
_cell.angle_gamma   90.00
#
_symmetry.space_group_name_H-M   'P 1'
#
loop_
_entity.id
_entity.type
_entity.pdbx_description
1 polymer ?
#
loop_
_entity_poly.entity_id
_entity_poly.type
_entity_poly.pdbx_seq_one_letter_code
_entity_poly.pdbx_strand_id
1 'polypeptide(L)' 'MTNDVTRDWLGDPEAQPDPVRAARQSGKPALPKRFYKEAGIAKAEDGYRLVLDGRPAHT' A
#
# COMPACT_ATOMS: atom_id res chain seq x y z
N MET A 1 22.15 -22.62 -31.92
CA MET A 1 20.85 -21.91 -31.79
C MET A 1 19.89 -22.90 -31.15
N THR A 2 19.80 -22.91 -29.82
CA THR A 2 18.86 -23.79 -29.10
C THR A 2 17.53 -23.06 -29.04
N ASN A 3 16.57 -23.46 -29.86
CA ASN A 3 15.23 -22.87 -29.87
C ASN A 3 14.43 -23.47 -28.70
N ASP A 4 14.27 -22.71 -27.62
CA ASP A 4 13.41 -23.06 -26.50
C ASP A 4 11.98 -22.58 -26.78
N VAL A 5 11.23 -23.42 -27.51
CA VAL A 5 9.84 -23.15 -27.94
C VAL A 5 8.94 -22.80 -26.77
N THR A 6 9.18 -23.40 -25.61
CA THR A 6 8.43 -23.16 -24.37
C THR A 6 8.57 -21.71 -23.93
N ARG A 7 9.78 -21.15 -23.98
CA ARG A 7 10.09 -19.78 -23.59
C ARG A 7 9.57 -18.75 -24.61
N ASP A 8 9.61 -19.11 -25.89
CA ASP A 8 9.05 -18.27 -26.96
C ASP A 8 7.52 -18.12 -26.87
N TRP A 9 6.81 -19.17 -26.42
CA TRP A 9 5.36 -19.17 -26.27
C TRP A 9 4.86 -18.67 -24.92
N LEU A 10 5.55 -19.01 -23.83
CA LEU A 10 5.10 -18.73 -22.45
C LEU A 10 5.81 -17.53 -21.82
N GLY A 11 6.88 -17.04 -22.43
CA GLY A 11 7.74 -16.01 -21.85
C GLY A 11 8.66 -16.55 -20.76
N ASP A 12 9.42 -15.64 -20.15
CA ASP A 12 10.26 -15.95 -19.01
C ASP A 12 9.43 -16.30 -17.78
N PRO A 13 9.77 -17.36 -17.02
CA PRO A 13 9.07 -17.66 -15.79
C PRO A 13 9.23 -16.48 -14.82
N GLU A 14 8.12 -15.87 -14.44
CA GLU A 14 8.12 -14.87 -13.36
C GLU A 14 8.63 -15.51 -12.06
N ALA A 15 9.29 -14.70 -11.24
CA ALA A 15 9.77 -15.16 -9.95
C ALA A 15 8.61 -15.72 -9.13
N GLN A 16 8.73 -16.99 -8.71
CA GLN A 16 7.71 -17.65 -7.89
C GLN A 16 7.46 -16.83 -6.61
N PRO A 17 6.21 -16.44 -6.32
CA PRO A 17 5.89 -15.67 -5.13
C PRO A 17 6.19 -16.49 -3.87
N ASP A 18 6.85 -15.87 -2.88
CA ASP A 18 7.18 -16.50 -1.60
C ASP A 18 5.90 -16.89 -0.84
N PRO A 19 5.66 -18.19 -0.57
CA PRO A 19 4.43 -18.67 0.07
C PRO A 19 4.28 -18.13 1.50
N VAL A 20 5.38 -17.91 2.22
CA VAL A 20 5.38 -17.35 3.57
C VAL A 20 4.98 -15.87 3.52
N ARG A 21 5.47 -15.13 2.52
CA ARG A 21 5.08 -13.73 2.31
C ARG A 21 3.61 -13.59 1.92
N ALA A 22 3.09 -14.49 1.08
CA ALA A 22 1.69 -14.51 0.68
C ALA A 22 0.75 -14.78 1.88
N ALA A 23 1.07 -15.77 2.71
CA ALA A 23 0.29 -16.10 3.91
C ALA A 23 0.25 -14.95 4.94
N ARG A 24 1.31 -14.12 5.01
CA ARG A 24 1.34 -12.93 5.88
C ARG A 24 0.42 -11.81 5.42
N GLN A 25 0.05 -11.75 4.14
CA GLN A 25 -0.82 -10.69 3.62
C GLN A 25 -2.29 -10.93 3.97
N SER A 26 -2.76 -12.18 3.99
CA SER A 26 -4.15 -12.54 4.27
C SER A 26 -4.56 -12.33 5.73
N GLY A 27 -3.61 -12.36 6.66
CA GLY A 27 -3.86 -12.12 8.09
C GLY A 27 -3.88 -10.65 8.50
N LYS A 28 -3.60 -9.70 7.59
CA LYS A 28 -3.59 -8.28 7.95
C LYS A 28 -5.02 -7.77 8.12
N PRO A 29 -5.36 -7.13 9.25
CA PRO A 29 -6.66 -6.50 9.39
C PRO A 29 -6.83 -5.45 8.29
N ALA A 30 -8.03 -5.39 7.72
CA ALA A 30 -8.36 -4.37 6.73
C ALA A 30 -8.21 -3.00 7.39
N LEU A 31 -7.32 -2.16 6.85
CA LEU A 31 -7.21 -0.78 7.31
C LEU A 31 -8.51 -0.04 7.00
N PRO A 32 -8.97 0.85 7.91
CA PRO A 32 -10.13 1.68 7.64
C PRO A 32 -9.97 2.42 6.33
N LYS A 33 -11.06 2.53 5.57
CA LYS A 33 -11.08 3.39 4.38
C LYS A 33 -10.82 4.83 4.82
N ARG A 34 -10.21 5.61 3.92
CA ARG A 34 -10.06 7.05 4.11
C ARG A 34 -11.44 7.68 4.34
N PHE A 35 -11.61 8.32 5.48
CA PHE A 35 -12.88 8.93 5.90
C PHE A 35 -12.94 10.45 5.70
N TYR A 36 -11.84 11.06 5.26
CA TYR A 36 -11.73 12.51 5.04
C TYR A 36 -11.45 12.84 3.56
N LYS A 37 -11.93 13.99 3.10
CA LYS A 37 -11.71 14.46 1.73
C LYS A 37 -10.43 15.27 1.58
N GLU A 38 -10.12 16.12 2.54
CA GLU A 38 -8.99 17.05 2.52
C GLU A 38 -8.15 16.91 3.79
N ALA A 39 -6.83 16.99 3.62
CA ALA A 39 -5.87 17.03 4.70
C ALA A 39 -5.09 18.34 4.62
N GLY A 40 -4.88 18.97 5.76
CA GLY A 40 -4.19 20.24 5.89
C GLY A 40 -3.45 20.36 7.22
N ILE A 41 -2.84 21.52 7.41
CA ILE A 41 -2.05 21.83 8.59
C ILE A 41 -2.56 23.18 9.13
N ALA A 42 -2.78 23.26 10.44
CA ALA A 42 -3.11 24.51 11.13
C ALA A 42 -2.02 24.86 12.15
N LYS A 43 -1.77 26.16 12.36
CA LYS A 43 -0.95 26.63 13.48
C LYS A 43 -1.68 26.38 14.78
N ALA A 44 -0.95 25.85 15.76
CA ALA A 44 -1.36 25.67 17.14
C ALA A 44 -0.38 26.40 18.07
N GLU A 45 -0.71 26.46 19.35
CA GLU A 45 0.10 27.14 20.37
C GLU A 45 1.54 26.59 20.41
N ASP A 46 1.68 25.27 20.32
CA ASP A 46 2.98 24.56 20.34
C ASP A 46 3.44 24.07 18.94
N GLY A 47 3.05 24.77 17.86
CA GLY A 47 3.55 24.49 16.51
C GLY A 47 2.44 24.23 15.49
N TYR A 48 2.38 23.01 14.95
CA TYR A 48 1.46 22.66 13.87
C TYR A 48 0.59 21.46 14.22
N ARG A 49 -0.67 21.47 13.81
CA ARG A 49 -1.62 20.38 13.99
C ARG A 49 -2.16 19.90 12.64
N LEU A 50 -2.30 18.57 12.51
CA LEU A 50 -2.97 17.94 11.38
C LEU A 50 -4.48 18.25 11.43
N VAL A 51 -5.03 18.66 10.29
CA VAL A 51 -6.45 18.97 10.14
C VAL A 51 -7.03 18.10 9.02
N LEU A 52 -8.13 17.42 9.32
CA LEU A 52 -8.88 16.57 8.38
C LEU A 52 -10.27 17.17 8.20
N ASP A 53 -10.61 17.58 6.98
CA ASP A 53 -11.88 18.27 6.66
C ASP A 53 -12.20 19.44 7.60
N GLY A 54 -11.19 20.25 7.91
CA GLY A 54 -11.31 21.39 8.83
C GLY A 54 -11.32 21.03 10.32
N ARG A 55 -11.28 19.75 10.69
CA ARG A 55 -11.26 19.29 12.09
C ARG A 55 -9.85 18.89 12.54
N PRO A 56 -9.39 19.32 13.72
CA PRO A 56 -8.12 18.87 14.27
C PRO A 56 -8.12 17.35 14.48
N ALA A 57 -7.09 16.67 13.98
CA ALA A 57 -6.88 15.26 14.27
C ALA A 57 -6.45 15.08 15.73
N HIS A 58 -7.02 14.08 16.39
CA HIS A 58 -6.63 13.67 17.74
C HIS A 58 -5.64 12.49 17.64
N THR A 59 -4.60 12.52 18.47
CA THR A 59 -3.54 11.51 18.58
C THR A 59 -3.60 10.82 19.93
#